data_AF-A0A5J6FF08-F1
#
_entry.id   AF-A0A5J6FF08-F1
#
_cell.length_a   1.000
_cell.length_b   1.000
_cell.length_c   1.000
_cell.angle_alpha   90.00
_cell.angle_beta   90.00
_cell.angle_gamma   90.00
#
_symmetry.space_group_name_H-M   'P 1'
#
loop_
_entity.id
_entity.type
_entity.pdbx_description
1 polymer ?
#
loop_
_entity_poly.entity_id
_entity_poly.type
_entity_poly.pdbx_seq_one_letter_code
_entity_poly.pdbx_strand_id
1 'polypeptide(L)'
;MTVYDVIVLAGGAARRLGGADKPGLRVGGRSLLDRVLSVCTGARTTVVVGGRRPTPRPVVWARETPVGGGPLAALDAGVRKTDQDIVLVLSADLPFLAEKTVHSLLAAARSDHREGAMCTDPDGRDQPLVAAYRAEPLRRELALLATEHGHLAGLPLRLLTGELDLARVEAGPLASFDCDTWEDIAAARARIREHGTVLNEWITAAKNELGIELDVDTDVLLDLARDAAHGVARPAAPLTTFLVGYAAAMASRGKSPEAAAEAVAEAARKAAALALRWQEEADTGSGDGTT
;
A
#
# COMPACT_ATOMS: atom_id res chain seq x y z
N MET A 1 1.05 14.88 -17.49
CA MET A 1 1.38 14.40 -16.14
C MET A 1 2.05 15.52 -15.36
N THR A 2 1.77 15.60 -14.06
CA THR A 2 2.46 16.50 -13.14
C THR A 2 3.92 16.08 -13.02
N VAL A 3 4.89 16.98 -13.28
CA VAL A 3 6.29 16.71 -12.96
C VAL A 3 6.53 17.13 -11.52
N TYR A 4 7.07 16.22 -10.71
CA TYR A 4 7.35 16.43 -9.29
C TYR A 4 8.50 15.52 -8.85
N ASP A 5 9.15 15.90 -7.74
CA ASP A 5 10.04 15.02 -7.00
C ASP A 5 9.35 14.52 -5.74
N VAL A 6 9.83 13.42 -5.19
CA VAL A 6 9.34 12.88 -3.91
C VAL A 6 10.49 12.70 -2.93
N ILE A 7 10.21 13.03 -1.66
CA ILE A 7 11.06 12.77 -0.51
C ILE A 7 10.30 11.81 0.40
N VAL A 8 10.88 10.64 0.66
CA VAL A 8 10.38 9.67 1.63
C VAL A 8 11.28 9.68 2.86
N LEU A 9 10.73 10.08 4.00
CA LEU A 9 11.46 10.07 5.27
C LEU A 9 11.40 8.66 5.88
N ALA A 10 12.48 7.92 5.73
CA ALA A 10 12.68 6.55 6.22
C ALA A 10 13.63 6.50 7.43
N GLY A 11 13.62 7.58 8.23
CA GLY A 11 14.38 7.71 9.46
C GLY A 11 13.50 7.57 10.70
N GLY A 12 14.13 7.55 11.87
CA GLY A 12 13.45 7.47 13.15
C GLY A 12 14.05 6.40 14.05
N ALA A 13 14.13 6.69 15.35
CA ALA A 13 14.72 5.77 16.32
C ALA A 13 13.81 4.59 16.68
N ALA A 14 12.56 4.57 16.17
CA ALA A 14 11.58 3.51 16.40
C ALA A 14 11.50 3.08 17.89
N ARG A 15 11.56 4.05 18.81
CA ARG A 15 11.71 3.80 20.26
C ARG A 15 10.59 2.93 20.80
N ARG A 16 9.36 3.15 20.32
CA ARG A 16 8.14 2.39 20.67
C ARG A 16 8.11 0.99 20.09
N LEU A 17 8.97 0.70 19.11
CA LEU A 17 9.14 -0.61 18.48
C LEU A 17 10.41 -1.33 18.98
N GLY A 18 10.98 -0.89 20.10
CA GLY A 18 12.17 -1.51 20.69
C GLY A 18 13.45 -1.28 19.87
N GLY A 19 13.51 -0.21 19.06
CA GLY A 19 14.66 0.06 18.20
C GLY A 19 14.68 -0.73 16.88
N ALA A 20 13.56 -1.38 16.53
CA ALA A 20 13.41 -2.06 15.26
C ALA A 20 13.57 -1.10 14.07
N ASP A 21 14.06 -1.60 12.94
CA ASP A 21 14.11 -0.84 11.69
C ASP A 21 12.70 -0.69 11.09
N LYS A 22 11.96 0.33 11.56
CA LYS A 22 10.53 0.58 11.24
C LYS A 22 10.24 0.51 9.73
N PRO A 23 10.95 1.22 8.83
CA PRO A 23 10.63 1.16 7.40
C PRO A 23 10.85 -0.22 6.77
N GLY A 24 11.65 -1.09 7.41
CA GLY A 24 11.87 -2.48 7.01
C GLY A 24 10.80 -3.46 7.51
N LEU A 25 9.92 -3.05 8.44
CA LEU A 25 8.84 -3.90 8.92
C LEU A 25 7.87 -4.24 7.79
N ARG A 26 7.39 -5.49 7.79
CA ARG A 26 6.54 -6.02 6.72
C ARG A 26 5.06 -6.01 7.12
N VAL A 27 4.24 -5.55 6.19
CA VAL A 27 2.77 -5.66 6.22
C VAL A 27 2.35 -6.26 4.88
N GLY A 28 1.62 -7.39 4.89
CA GLY A 28 1.24 -8.10 3.66
C GLY A 28 2.43 -8.45 2.75
N GLY A 29 3.50 -9.02 3.31
CA GLY A 29 4.66 -9.48 2.53
C GLY A 29 5.63 -8.38 2.06
N ARG A 30 5.22 -7.12 1.94
CA ARG A 30 6.06 -5.97 1.52
C ARG A 30 6.53 -5.14 2.71
N SER A 31 7.71 -4.54 2.62
CA SER A 31 8.15 -3.59 3.67
C SER A 31 7.32 -2.30 3.61
N LEU A 32 7.22 -1.58 4.73
CA LEU A 32 6.53 -0.29 4.78
C LEU A 32 7.11 0.71 3.77
N LEU A 33 8.44 0.77 3.66
CA LEU A 33 9.09 1.61 2.65
C LEU A 33 8.70 1.21 1.23
N ASP A 34 8.69 -0.09 0.92
CA ASP A 34 8.36 -0.57 -0.44
C ASP A 34 6.93 -0.18 -0.84
N ARG A 35 5.99 -0.20 0.12
CA ARG A 35 4.61 0.21 -0.11
C ARG A 35 4.54 1.68 -0.53
N VAL A 36 5.20 2.57 0.22
CA VAL A 36 5.25 4.00 -0.10
C VAL A 36 5.97 4.25 -1.44
N LEU A 37 7.08 3.56 -1.71
CA LEU A 37 7.80 3.71 -2.96
C LEU A 37 6.99 3.23 -4.18
N SER A 38 6.12 2.23 -4.00
CA SER A 38 5.29 1.68 -5.09
C SER A 38 4.23 2.66 -5.61
N VAL A 39 3.77 3.59 -4.77
CA VAL A 39 2.79 4.62 -5.17
C VAL A 39 3.44 5.90 -5.71
N CYS A 40 4.77 5.95 -5.76
CA CYS A 40 5.55 7.12 -6.18
C CYS A 40 6.23 6.93 -7.54
N THR A 41 5.70 6.04 -8.40
CA THR A 41 6.31 5.69 -9.69
C THR A 41 6.36 6.86 -10.68
N GLY A 42 5.46 7.83 -10.55
CA GLY A 42 5.40 9.02 -11.39
C GLY A 42 6.40 10.14 -11.04
N ALA A 43 7.17 10.00 -9.95
CA ALA A 43 8.14 11.00 -9.54
C ALA A 43 9.38 11.00 -10.45
N ARG A 44 9.88 12.18 -10.82
CA ARG A 44 11.12 12.33 -11.60
C ARG A 44 12.32 11.87 -10.78
N THR A 45 12.45 12.38 -9.56
CA THR A 45 13.44 11.93 -8.58
C THR A 45 12.73 11.42 -7.33
N THR A 46 13.14 10.25 -6.85
CA THR A 46 12.76 9.74 -5.53
C THR A 46 13.93 9.78 -4.60
N VAL A 47 13.84 10.62 -3.58
CA VAL A 47 14.82 10.76 -2.51
C VAL A 47 14.33 9.99 -1.29
N VAL A 48 15.16 9.11 -0.74
CA VAL A 48 14.89 8.45 0.54
C VAL A 48 15.88 8.98 1.58
N VAL A 49 15.35 9.54 2.66
CA VAL A 49 16.16 10.09 3.76
C VAL A 49 16.22 9.08 4.89
N GLY A 50 17.42 8.55 5.17
CA GLY A 50 17.61 7.56 6.23
C GLY A 50 18.74 6.57 5.94
N GLY A 51 18.73 5.45 6.66
CA GLY A 51 19.71 4.37 6.47
C GLY A 51 19.46 3.61 5.15
N ARG A 52 20.52 3.46 4.34
CA ARG A 52 20.48 2.73 3.06
C ARG A 52 20.01 1.28 3.26
N ARG A 53 19.14 0.82 2.35
CA ARG A 53 18.59 -0.54 2.33
C ARG A 53 18.16 -0.93 0.91
N PRO A 54 17.89 -2.21 0.62
CA PRO A 54 17.30 -2.62 -0.65
C PRO A 54 15.95 -1.92 -0.91
N THR A 55 15.70 -1.53 -2.15
CA THR A 55 14.45 -0.89 -2.60
C THR A 55 13.99 -1.53 -3.91
N PRO A 56 12.68 -1.56 -4.20
CA PRO A 56 12.11 -2.18 -5.40
C PRO A 56 12.36 -1.35 -6.67
N ARG A 57 12.85 -0.12 -6.52
CA ARG A 57 13.15 0.84 -7.58
C ARG A 57 14.40 1.65 -7.23
N PRO A 58 15.08 2.26 -8.23
CA PRO A 58 16.16 3.21 -7.98
C PRO A 58 15.70 4.39 -7.13
N VAL A 59 16.53 4.80 -6.16
CA VAL A 59 16.31 5.97 -5.31
C VAL A 59 17.62 6.72 -5.08
N VAL A 60 17.52 8.03 -4.84
CA VAL A 60 18.61 8.86 -4.35
C VAL A 60 18.60 8.81 -2.83
N TRP A 61 19.72 8.46 -2.22
CA TRP A 61 19.83 8.43 -0.77
C TRP A 61 20.30 9.78 -0.23
N ALA A 62 19.63 10.25 0.82
CA ALA A 62 20.04 11.40 1.62
C ALA A 62 20.06 11.04 3.11
N ARG A 63 20.73 11.86 3.91
CA ARG A 63 20.79 11.68 5.36
C ARG A 63 20.97 13.03 6.03
N GLU A 64 20.20 13.26 7.09
CA GLU A 64 20.35 14.44 7.93
C GLU A 64 21.65 14.43 8.73
N THR A 65 22.14 15.62 9.05
CA THR A 65 23.31 15.82 9.90
C THR A 65 22.96 16.78 11.04
N PRO A 66 23.15 16.40 12.32
CA PRO A 66 23.57 15.07 12.79
C PRO A 66 22.50 13.99 12.53
N VAL A 67 22.92 12.73 12.43
CA VAL A 67 22.02 11.58 12.30
C VAL A 67 21.03 11.56 13.46
N GLY A 68 19.74 11.39 13.18
CA GLY A 68 18.70 11.45 14.19
C GLY A 68 18.32 12.88 14.58
N GLY A 69 18.68 13.88 13.76
CA GLY A 69 18.31 15.28 13.93
C GLY A 69 16.80 15.58 13.81
N GLY A 70 15.97 14.56 13.60
CA GLY A 70 14.52 14.70 13.55
C GLY A 70 13.99 15.03 12.15
N PRO A 71 12.66 15.10 12.00
CA PRO A 71 12.00 15.14 10.70
C PRO A 71 12.27 16.43 9.91
N LEU A 72 12.43 17.58 10.58
CA LEU A 72 12.73 18.84 9.88
C LEU A 72 14.14 18.84 9.26
N ALA A 73 15.14 18.34 9.98
CA ALA A 73 16.49 18.17 9.45
C ALA A 73 16.55 17.11 8.33
N ALA A 74 15.75 16.05 8.43
CA ALA A 74 15.62 15.05 7.38
C ALA A 74 14.97 15.62 6.11
N LEU A 75 13.93 16.45 6.28
CA LEU A 75 13.31 17.15 5.16
C LEU A 75 14.30 18.07 4.44
N ASP A 76 15.07 18.89 5.16
CA ASP A 76 16.12 19.74 4.56
C ASP A 76 17.15 18.92 3.76
N ALA A 77 17.63 17.81 4.32
CA ALA A 77 18.57 16.93 3.64
C ALA A 77 17.98 16.33 2.35
N GLY A 78 16.69 16.01 2.36
CA GLY A 78 15.96 15.54 1.18
C GLY A 78 15.77 16.63 0.12
N VAL A 79 15.37 17.83 0.52
CA VAL A 79 15.08 18.97 -0.38
C VAL A 79 16.32 19.41 -1.15
N ARG A 80 17.53 19.26 -0.58
CA ARG A 80 18.80 19.51 -1.29
C ARG A 80 19.07 18.56 -2.47
N LYS A 81 18.26 17.51 -2.63
CA LYS A 81 18.35 16.51 -3.70
C LYS A 81 17.20 16.60 -4.70
N THR A 82 16.31 17.59 -4.57
CA THR A 82 15.19 17.82 -5.48
C THR A 82 15.43 19.06 -6.34
N ASP A 83 14.89 19.06 -7.56
CA ASP A 83 15.01 20.17 -8.53
C ASP A 83 13.66 20.58 -9.14
N GLN A 84 12.58 19.83 -8.88
CA GLN A 84 11.25 20.16 -9.40
C GLN A 84 10.51 21.21 -8.56
N ASP A 85 9.54 21.88 -9.18
CA ASP A 85 8.71 22.93 -8.57
C ASP A 85 7.77 22.40 -7.47
N ILE A 86 7.45 21.11 -7.51
CA ILE A 86 6.62 20.43 -6.52
C ILE A 86 7.41 19.29 -5.92
N VAL A 87 7.40 19.24 -4.58
CA VAL A 87 8.02 18.19 -3.78
C VAL A 87 6.95 17.49 -2.96
N LEU A 88 6.69 16.23 -3.28
CA LEU A 88 5.85 15.35 -2.46
C LEU A 88 6.69 14.84 -1.28
N VAL A 89 6.19 15.00 -0.05
CA VAL A 89 6.87 14.58 1.17
C VAL A 89 6.01 13.53 1.86
N LEU A 90 6.60 12.35 2.08
CA LEU A 90 5.92 11.17 2.61
C LEU A 90 6.71 10.58 3.78
N SER A 91 6.01 10.13 4.82
CA SER A 91 6.57 9.21 5.81
C SER A 91 6.71 7.81 5.21
N ALA A 92 7.73 7.05 5.62
CA ALA A 92 7.98 5.69 5.10
C ALA A 92 7.10 4.60 5.71
N ASP A 93 6.20 4.94 6.64
CA ASP A 93 5.43 4.03 7.48
C ASP A 93 3.92 4.07 7.22
N LEU A 94 3.54 4.44 5.98
CA LEU A 94 2.15 4.58 5.52
C LEU A 94 1.70 3.33 4.73
N PRO A 95 1.29 2.22 5.38
CA PRO A 95 0.97 0.95 4.71
C PRO A 95 -0.20 1.03 3.72
N PHE A 96 -1.05 2.05 3.84
CA PHE A 96 -2.29 2.21 3.06
C PHE A 96 -2.29 3.45 2.16
N LEU A 97 -1.14 4.12 2.01
CA LEU A 97 -1.04 5.24 1.08
C LEU A 97 -1.38 4.75 -0.34
N ALA A 98 -2.24 5.50 -1.04
CA ALA A 98 -2.73 5.15 -2.37
C ALA A 98 -2.39 6.24 -3.38
N GLU A 99 -2.27 5.86 -4.66
CA GLU A 99 -2.02 6.80 -5.76
C GLU A 99 -3.07 7.91 -5.84
N LYS A 100 -4.34 7.61 -5.51
CA LYS A 100 -5.40 8.62 -5.45
C LYS A 100 -5.05 9.76 -4.50
N THR A 101 -4.52 9.46 -3.31
CA THR A 101 -4.09 10.48 -2.34
C THR A 101 -2.95 11.32 -2.91
N VAL A 102 -1.96 10.68 -3.52
CA VAL A 102 -0.84 11.38 -4.18
C VAL A 102 -1.37 12.34 -5.27
N HIS A 103 -2.27 11.87 -6.13
CA HIS A 103 -2.88 12.70 -7.16
C HIS A 103 -3.67 13.89 -6.58
N SER A 104 -4.45 13.67 -5.52
CA SER A 104 -5.20 14.75 -4.85
C SER A 104 -4.27 15.81 -4.25
N LEU A 105 -3.19 15.42 -3.57
CA LEU A 105 -2.19 16.35 -3.03
C LEU A 105 -1.51 17.16 -4.14
N LEU A 106 -1.07 16.48 -5.21
CA LEU A 106 -0.42 17.14 -6.34
C LEU A 106 -1.37 18.10 -7.08
N ALA A 107 -2.66 17.78 -7.18
CA ALA A 107 -3.66 18.64 -7.77
C ALA A 107 -3.91 19.89 -6.89
N ALA A 108 -4.08 19.70 -5.57
CA ALA A 108 -4.31 20.79 -4.64
C ALA A 108 -3.12 21.76 -4.52
N ALA A 109 -1.88 21.24 -4.54
CA ALA A 109 -0.68 22.07 -4.53
C ALA A 109 -0.54 22.97 -5.79
N ARG A 110 -1.30 22.68 -6.85
CA ARG A 110 -1.28 23.41 -8.13
C ARG A 110 -2.45 24.36 -8.32
N SER A 111 -3.63 23.98 -7.82
CA SER A 111 -4.88 24.69 -8.13
C SER A 111 -4.92 26.10 -7.52
N ASP A 112 -4.19 26.30 -6.42
CA ASP A 112 -4.29 27.50 -5.61
C ASP A 112 -2.99 28.31 -5.65
N HIS A 113 -3.08 29.60 -5.31
CA HIS A 113 -1.92 30.46 -4.99
C HIS A 113 -1.19 30.06 -3.69
N ARG A 114 -1.66 28.98 -3.04
CA ARG A 114 -1.09 28.40 -1.83
C ARG A 114 0.28 27.80 -2.09
N GLU A 115 1.04 27.68 -1.03
CA GLU A 115 2.42 27.19 -1.02
C GLU A 115 2.50 25.66 -0.94
N GLY A 116 1.37 24.98 -0.86
CA GLY A 116 1.27 23.52 -0.92
C GLY A 116 -0.07 23.00 -0.44
N ALA A 117 -0.12 21.70 -0.22
CA ALA A 117 -1.25 20.96 0.31
C ALA A 117 -0.77 19.83 1.22
N MET A 118 -1.49 19.56 2.31
CA MET A 118 -1.23 18.41 3.18
C MET A 118 -2.50 17.66 3.52
N CYS A 119 -2.36 16.38 3.84
CA CYS A 119 -3.47 15.61 4.36
C CYS A 119 -3.84 16.03 5.78
N THR A 120 -5.10 15.82 6.11
CA THR A 120 -5.57 15.75 7.49
C THR A 120 -6.00 14.32 7.80
N ASP A 121 -5.78 13.87 9.04
CA ASP A 121 -6.33 12.60 9.52
C ASP A 121 -7.85 12.73 9.82
N PRO A 122 -8.55 11.62 10.13
CA PRO A 122 -9.98 11.65 10.47
C PRO A 122 -10.34 12.52 11.68
N ASP A 123 -9.38 12.80 12.57
CA ASP A 123 -9.56 13.67 13.73
C ASP A 123 -9.29 15.15 13.38
N GLY A 124 -9.00 15.45 12.11
CA GLY A 124 -8.70 16.79 11.61
C GLY A 124 -7.27 17.27 11.89
N ARG A 125 -6.35 16.39 12.27
CA ARG A 125 -4.96 16.77 12.53
C ARG A 125 -4.17 16.84 11.23
N ASP A 126 -3.39 17.92 11.09
CA ASP A 126 -2.48 18.15 9.97
C ASP A 126 -1.38 17.07 9.92
N GLN A 127 -1.15 16.52 8.71
CA GLN A 127 -0.18 15.47 8.43
C GLN A 127 0.96 16.03 7.53
N PRO A 128 1.97 16.70 8.12
CA PRO A 128 3.01 17.40 7.36
C PRO A 128 3.93 16.45 6.56
N LEU A 129 3.90 15.15 6.87
CA LEU A 129 4.63 14.11 6.14
C LEU A 129 3.71 13.30 5.22
N VAL A 130 2.56 13.85 4.85
CA VAL A 130 1.69 13.36 3.79
C VAL A 130 1.22 14.60 3.00
N ALA A 131 2.16 15.22 2.30
CA ALA A 131 1.99 16.57 1.77
C ALA A 131 2.69 16.78 0.43
N ALA A 132 2.19 17.71 -0.38
CA ALA A 132 2.85 18.23 -1.57
C ALA A 132 3.14 19.71 -1.38
N TYR A 133 4.40 20.09 -1.39
CA TYR A 133 4.86 21.46 -1.20
C TYR A 133 5.33 22.07 -2.51
N ARG A 134 5.13 23.38 -2.67
CA ARG A 134 5.88 24.16 -3.65
C ARG A 134 7.33 24.28 -3.18
N ALA A 135 8.26 24.03 -4.08
CA ALA A 135 9.66 23.86 -3.72
C ALA A 135 10.35 25.17 -3.30
N GLU A 136 9.95 26.31 -3.88
CA GLU A 136 10.52 27.62 -3.50
C GLU A 136 10.13 28.02 -2.07
N PRO A 137 8.83 28.07 -1.68
CA PRO A 137 8.46 28.40 -0.31
C PRO A 137 9.04 27.44 0.70
N LEU A 138 9.01 26.13 0.39
CA LEU A 138 9.60 25.10 1.25
C LEU A 138 11.09 25.36 1.53
N ARG A 139 11.88 25.65 0.49
CA ARG A 139 13.32 25.96 0.64
C ARG A 139 13.55 27.26 1.39
N ARG A 140 12.74 28.29 1.12
CA ARG A 140 12.81 29.59 1.78
C ARG A 140 12.59 29.44 3.28
N GLU A 141 11.50 28.80 3.70
CA GLU A 141 11.18 28.65 5.11
C GLU A 141 12.18 27.75 5.85
N LEU A 142 12.67 26.68 5.22
CA LEU A 142 13.77 25.88 5.80
C LEU A 142 15.03 26.72 6.03
N ALA A 143 15.39 27.61 5.09
CA ALA A 143 16.54 28.49 5.23
C ALA A 143 16.34 29.56 6.31
N LEU A 144 15.14 30.14 6.42
CA LEU A 144 14.78 31.11 7.46
C LEU A 144 14.87 30.47 8.85
N LEU A 145 14.25 29.31 9.05
CA LEU A 145 14.31 28.56 10.31
C LEU A 145 15.73 28.16 10.69
N ALA A 146 16.55 27.73 9.70
CA ALA A 146 17.95 27.40 9.95
C ALA A 146 18.76 28.63 10.39
N THR A 147 18.44 29.80 9.85
CA THR A 147 19.11 31.07 10.20
C THR A 147 18.66 31.55 11.59
N GLU A 148 17.36 31.49 11.88
CA GLU A 148 16.79 31.93 13.16
C GLU A 148 17.25 31.07 14.34
N HIS A 149 17.25 29.74 14.17
CA HIS A 149 17.58 28.80 15.23
C HIS A 149 19.03 28.29 15.19
N GLY A 150 19.83 28.69 14.19
CA GLY A 150 21.20 28.25 13.96
C GLY A 150 21.33 26.84 13.36
N HIS A 151 20.36 25.94 13.57
CA HIS A 151 20.26 24.64 12.92
C HIS A 151 18.82 24.11 12.92
N LEU A 152 18.53 23.12 12.06
CA LEU A 152 17.20 22.48 11.99
C LEU A 152 17.05 21.23 12.88
N ALA A 153 18.15 20.76 13.49
CA ALA A 153 18.13 19.54 14.31
C ALA A 153 17.27 19.73 15.58
N GLY A 154 16.40 18.75 15.86
CA GLY A 154 15.51 18.73 17.02
C GLY A 154 14.29 19.64 16.92
N LEU A 155 14.18 20.46 15.86
CA LEU A 155 13.05 21.35 15.66
C LEU A 155 11.80 20.58 15.17
N PRO A 156 10.60 20.97 15.62
CA PRO A 156 9.36 20.32 15.19
C PRO A 156 8.92 20.84 13.80
N LEU A 157 8.35 19.95 12.97
CA LEU A 157 7.81 20.31 11.66
C LEU A 157 6.75 21.41 11.70
N ARG A 158 6.06 21.59 12.83
CA ARG A 158 5.02 22.61 12.97
C ARG A 158 5.52 24.04 12.80
N LEU A 159 6.82 24.29 13.02
CA LEU A 159 7.41 25.61 12.74
C LEU A 159 7.34 25.90 11.25
N LEU A 160 7.76 24.93 10.42
CA LEU A 160 7.68 25.04 8.97
C LEU A 160 6.24 25.18 8.47
N THR A 161 5.32 24.33 8.96
CA THR A 161 3.93 24.40 8.48
C THR A 161 3.14 25.58 9.02
N GLY A 162 3.62 26.23 10.08
CA GLY A 162 3.04 27.46 10.61
C GLY A 162 3.30 28.67 9.72
N GLU A 163 4.43 28.67 9.00
CA GLU A 163 4.84 29.76 8.11
C GLU A 163 4.35 29.58 6.66
N LEU A 164 3.85 28.39 6.30
CA LEU A 164 3.39 28.09 4.94
C LEU A 164 1.86 28.17 4.81
N ASP A 165 1.38 28.79 3.74
CA ASP A 165 -0.04 28.71 3.36
C ASP A 165 -0.35 27.37 2.67
N LEU A 166 -0.95 26.44 3.41
CA LEU A 166 -1.19 25.07 2.97
C LEU A 166 -2.69 24.73 2.88
N ALA A 167 -3.10 24.16 1.74
CA ALA A 167 -4.42 23.55 1.61
C ALA A 167 -4.52 22.29 2.47
N ARG A 168 -5.71 22.03 3.04
CA ARG A 168 -6.00 20.77 3.73
C ARG A 168 -6.77 19.87 2.78
N VAL A 169 -6.23 18.68 2.55
CA VAL A 169 -6.83 17.66 1.69
C VAL A 169 -7.33 16.54 2.58
N GLU A 170 -8.64 16.38 2.64
CA GLU A 170 -9.24 15.25 3.34
C GLU A 170 -8.93 13.98 2.54
N ALA A 171 -7.97 13.20 3.03
CA ALA A 171 -7.67 11.91 2.47
C ALA A 171 -8.51 10.86 3.21
N GLY A 172 -8.93 9.80 2.50
CA GLY A 172 -9.71 8.73 3.11
C GLY A 172 -9.03 8.19 4.38
N PRO A 173 -9.77 7.55 5.29
CA PRO A 173 -9.37 7.37 6.70
C PRO A 173 -8.07 6.58 6.93
N LEU A 174 -7.54 5.93 5.89
CA LEU A 174 -6.31 5.14 5.95
C LEU A 174 -5.11 5.83 5.31
N ALA A 175 -5.30 6.93 4.59
CA ALA A 175 -4.25 7.53 3.78
C ALA A 175 -3.10 8.11 4.63
N SER A 176 -3.40 8.55 5.85
CA SER A 176 -2.42 9.03 6.84
C SER A 176 -2.19 8.03 7.97
N PHE A 177 -2.68 6.79 7.87
CA PHE A 177 -2.46 5.79 8.89
C PHE A 177 -0.97 5.42 8.91
N ASP A 178 -0.29 5.73 10.01
CA ASP A 178 1.12 5.43 10.23
C ASP A 178 1.31 4.32 11.28
N CYS A 179 2.34 3.50 11.09
CA CYS A 179 2.57 2.34 11.97
C CYS A 179 3.56 2.62 13.11
N ASP A 180 3.20 3.45 14.09
CA ASP A 180 4.08 3.90 15.17
C ASP A 180 4.40 2.86 16.26
N THR A 181 3.52 1.88 16.44
CA THR A 181 3.57 0.87 17.48
C THR A 181 3.40 -0.55 16.92
N TRP A 182 3.70 -1.56 17.74
CA TRP A 182 3.46 -2.96 17.36
C TRP A 182 1.97 -3.26 17.16
N GLU A 183 1.10 -2.55 17.88
CA GLU A 183 -0.35 -2.64 17.71
C GLU A 183 -0.77 -2.11 16.33
N ASP A 184 -0.23 -0.96 15.91
CA ASP A 184 -0.50 -0.40 14.58
C ASP A 184 -0.06 -1.36 13.46
N ILE A 185 1.10 -2.00 13.61
CA ILE A 185 1.59 -3.02 12.67
C ILE A 185 0.65 -4.23 12.63
N ALA A 186 0.15 -4.69 13.78
CA ALA A 186 -0.79 -5.80 13.86
C ALA A 186 -2.13 -5.44 13.22
N ALA A 187 -2.68 -4.26 13.53
CA ALA A 187 -3.89 -3.71 12.93
C ALA A 187 -3.74 -3.57 11.41
N ALA A 188 -2.60 -3.05 10.96
CA ALA A 188 -2.29 -2.91 9.54
C ALA A 188 -2.29 -4.28 8.83
N ARG A 189 -1.66 -5.29 9.45
CA ARG A 189 -1.63 -6.67 8.90
C ARG A 189 -3.02 -7.30 8.86
N ALA A 190 -3.84 -7.11 9.89
CA ALA A 190 -5.21 -7.63 9.93
C ALA A 190 -6.05 -7.01 8.80
N ARG A 191 -6.02 -5.69 8.67
CA ARG A 191 -6.80 -4.95 7.67
C ARG A 191 -6.40 -5.27 6.23
N ILE A 192 -5.10 -5.44 5.98
CA ILE A 192 -4.56 -5.92 4.70
C ILE A 192 -5.12 -7.32 4.37
N ARG A 193 -5.22 -8.23 5.34
CA ARG A 193 -5.85 -9.56 5.13
C ARG A 193 -7.34 -9.49 4.84
N GLU A 194 -8.06 -8.53 5.41
CA GLU A 194 -9.51 -8.37 5.24
C GLU A 194 -9.93 -7.81 3.87
N HIS A 195 -9.10 -7.00 3.20
CA HIS A 195 -9.50 -6.21 2.02
C HIS A 195 -9.10 -6.83 0.65
N GLY A 196 -8.81 -8.13 0.56
CA GLY A 196 -8.64 -8.86 -0.71
C GLY A 196 -7.37 -8.57 -1.53
N THR A 197 -6.69 -7.43 -1.31
CA THR A 197 -5.42 -7.09 -1.96
C THR A 197 -4.27 -8.02 -1.59
N VAL A 198 -4.27 -8.59 -0.37
CA VAL A 198 -3.32 -9.67 0.01
C VAL A 198 -3.49 -10.88 -0.86
N LEU A 199 -4.72 -11.23 -1.19
CA LEU A 199 -4.97 -12.44 -1.95
C LEU A 199 -4.41 -12.29 -3.36
N ASN A 200 -4.62 -11.14 -4.00
CA ASN A 200 -4.04 -10.86 -5.32
C ASN A 200 -2.52 -10.75 -5.29
N GLU A 201 -1.93 -10.08 -4.28
CA GLU A 201 -0.48 -10.02 -4.09
C GLU A 201 0.13 -11.40 -3.82
N TRP A 202 -0.54 -12.21 -2.99
CA TRP A 202 -0.15 -13.58 -2.66
C TRP A 202 -0.24 -14.49 -3.88
N ILE A 203 -1.34 -14.45 -4.62
CA ILE A 203 -1.54 -15.23 -5.84
C ILE A 203 -0.47 -14.87 -6.87
N THR A 204 -0.17 -13.58 -7.04
CA THR A 204 0.90 -13.12 -7.94
C THR A 204 2.26 -13.66 -7.50
N ALA A 205 2.60 -13.56 -6.21
CA ALA A 205 3.86 -14.08 -5.68
C ALA A 205 3.96 -15.61 -5.80
N ALA A 206 2.88 -16.33 -5.50
CA ALA A 206 2.82 -17.78 -5.60
C ALA A 206 2.92 -18.27 -7.05
N LYS A 207 2.26 -17.59 -8.01
CA LYS A 207 2.39 -17.88 -9.44
C LYS A 207 3.83 -17.75 -9.90
N ASN A 208 4.52 -16.68 -9.50
CA ASN A 208 5.92 -16.46 -9.85
C ASN A 208 6.85 -17.54 -9.26
N GLU A 209 6.69 -17.87 -7.98
CA GLU A 209 7.50 -18.89 -7.31
C GLU A 209 7.30 -20.29 -7.93
N LEU A 210 6.07 -20.60 -8.33
CA LEU A 210 5.71 -21.88 -8.92
C LEU A 210 5.93 -21.93 -10.45
N GLY A 211 6.32 -20.81 -11.08
CA GLY A 211 6.48 -20.71 -12.54
C GLY A 211 5.17 -20.91 -13.32
N ILE A 212 4.04 -20.44 -12.78
CA ILE A 212 2.71 -20.63 -13.36
C ILE A 212 2.28 -19.37 -14.11
N GLU A 213 2.16 -19.47 -15.43
CA GLU A 213 1.49 -18.47 -16.28
C GLU A 213 0.05 -18.90 -16.54
N LEU A 214 -0.87 -18.40 -15.70
CA LEU A 214 -2.29 -18.72 -15.77
C LEU A 214 -3.10 -17.47 -15.39
N ASP A 215 -3.93 -16.98 -16.31
CA ASP A 215 -4.80 -15.83 -16.07
C ASP A 215 -6.24 -16.30 -15.85
N VAL A 216 -6.55 -16.62 -14.59
CA VAL A 216 -7.85 -17.14 -14.17
C VAL A 216 -8.54 -16.12 -13.29
N ASP A 217 -9.84 -15.96 -13.52
CA ASP A 217 -10.73 -15.20 -12.65
C ASP A 217 -10.78 -15.85 -11.26
N THR A 218 -10.15 -15.19 -10.29
CA THR A 218 -10.05 -15.66 -8.91
C THR A 218 -11.40 -15.65 -8.21
N ASP A 219 -12.30 -14.74 -8.58
CA ASP A 219 -13.60 -14.61 -7.94
C ASP A 219 -14.47 -15.83 -8.26
N VAL A 220 -14.39 -16.35 -9.49
CA VAL A 220 -15.04 -17.61 -9.89
C VAL A 220 -14.60 -18.79 -9.03
N LEU A 221 -13.30 -18.89 -8.71
CA LEU A 221 -12.79 -19.99 -7.87
C LEU A 221 -13.18 -19.83 -6.40
N LEU A 222 -13.24 -18.59 -5.89
CA LEU A 222 -13.65 -18.30 -4.52
C LEU A 222 -15.16 -18.50 -4.32
N ASP A 223 -15.97 -18.12 -5.30
CA ASP A 223 -17.41 -18.37 -5.29
C ASP A 223 -17.69 -19.88 -5.36
N LEU A 224 -16.99 -20.63 -6.22
CA LEU A 224 -17.09 -22.10 -6.23
C LEU A 224 -16.71 -22.71 -4.86
N ALA A 225 -15.62 -22.23 -4.25
CA ALA A 225 -15.22 -22.71 -2.94
C ALA A 225 -16.29 -22.42 -1.88
N ARG A 226 -16.92 -21.24 -1.95
CA ARG A 226 -18.05 -20.85 -1.09
C ARG A 226 -19.24 -21.79 -1.30
N ASP A 227 -19.61 -22.06 -2.55
CA ASP A 227 -20.76 -22.91 -2.90
C ASP A 227 -20.53 -24.35 -2.42
N ALA A 228 -19.34 -24.90 -2.64
CA ALA A 228 -18.99 -26.23 -2.14
C ALA A 228 -18.98 -26.29 -0.60
N ALA A 229 -18.48 -25.26 0.09
CA ALA A 229 -18.48 -25.21 1.54
C ALA A 229 -19.89 -25.22 2.15
N HIS A 230 -20.83 -24.52 1.51
CA HIS A 230 -22.20 -24.38 2.00
C HIS A 230 -23.12 -25.51 1.53
N GLY A 231 -23.06 -25.88 0.25
CA GLY A 231 -23.95 -26.87 -0.36
C GLY A 231 -23.52 -28.33 -0.16
N VAL A 232 -22.26 -28.58 0.21
CA VAL A 232 -21.73 -29.94 0.44
C VAL A 232 -21.26 -30.10 1.89
N ALA A 233 -20.12 -29.50 2.23
CA ALA A 233 -19.54 -29.47 3.57
C ALA A 233 -18.33 -28.54 3.59
N ARG A 234 -17.99 -27.96 4.75
CA ARG A 234 -16.83 -27.06 4.89
C ARG A 234 -15.51 -27.58 4.27
N PRO A 235 -15.12 -28.87 4.41
CA PRO A 235 -13.90 -29.40 3.78
C PRO A 235 -13.96 -29.51 2.24
N ALA A 236 -15.15 -29.41 1.64
CA ALA A 236 -15.31 -29.52 0.18
C ALA A 236 -14.70 -28.34 -0.58
N ALA A 237 -14.63 -27.15 0.03
CA ALA A 237 -14.03 -25.97 -0.59
C ALA A 237 -12.59 -26.19 -1.16
N PRO A 238 -11.59 -26.57 -0.33
CA PRO A 238 -10.23 -26.79 -0.83
C PRO A 238 -10.12 -28.03 -1.74
N LEU A 239 -10.94 -29.08 -1.51
CA LEU A 239 -10.89 -30.30 -2.31
C LEU A 239 -11.44 -30.06 -3.73
N THR A 240 -12.56 -29.35 -3.85
CA THR A 240 -13.19 -29.02 -5.13
C THR A 240 -12.29 -28.12 -5.98
N THR A 241 -11.70 -27.08 -5.39
CA THR A 241 -10.78 -26.17 -6.10
C THR A 241 -9.50 -26.88 -6.56
N PHE A 242 -8.95 -27.80 -5.77
CA PHE A 242 -7.84 -28.66 -6.20
C PHE A 242 -8.21 -29.52 -7.41
N LEU A 243 -9.37 -30.19 -7.37
CA LEU A 243 -9.84 -31.05 -8.46
C LEU A 243 -10.12 -30.27 -9.75
N VAL A 244 -10.65 -29.04 -9.63
CA VAL A 244 -10.82 -28.14 -10.77
C VAL A 244 -9.48 -27.81 -11.41
N GLY A 245 -8.47 -27.44 -10.61
CA GLY A 245 -7.12 -27.18 -11.12
C GLY A 245 -6.50 -28.41 -11.79
N TYR A 246 -6.65 -29.59 -11.19
CA TYR A 246 -6.17 -30.85 -11.75
C TYR A 246 -6.86 -31.22 -13.08
N ALA A 247 -8.19 -31.11 -13.13
CA ALA A 247 -8.97 -31.39 -14.34
C ALA A 247 -8.62 -30.41 -15.48
N ALA A 248 -8.45 -29.12 -15.16
CA ALA A 248 -8.05 -28.10 -16.13
C ALA A 248 -6.64 -28.35 -16.68
N ALA A 249 -5.68 -28.76 -15.84
CA ALA A 249 -4.33 -29.11 -16.27
C ALA A 249 -4.33 -30.34 -17.21
N MET A 250 -5.18 -31.33 -16.94
CA MET A 250 -5.35 -32.48 -17.81
C MET A 250 -5.97 -32.09 -19.17
N ALA A 251 -6.96 -31.20 -19.17
CA ALA A 251 -7.67 -30.77 -20.38
C ALA A 251 -6.88 -29.79 -21.26
N SER A 252 -5.92 -29.06 -20.67
CA SER A 252 -5.11 -28.04 -21.34
C SER A 252 -3.68 -28.47 -21.68
N ARG A 253 -3.33 -29.74 -21.44
CA ARG A 253 -1.98 -30.27 -21.69
C ARG A 253 -1.51 -29.98 -23.13
N GLY A 254 -0.41 -29.23 -23.25
CA GLY A 254 0.20 -28.86 -24.54
C GLY A 254 -0.54 -27.75 -25.30
N LYS A 255 -1.49 -27.05 -24.66
CA LYS A 255 -2.23 -25.90 -25.23
C LYS A 255 -1.71 -24.57 -24.66
N SER A 256 -2.28 -23.46 -25.11
CA SER A 256 -1.91 -22.12 -24.66
C SER A 256 -2.40 -21.82 -23.23
N PRO A 257 -1.82 -20.81 -22.55
CA PRO A 257 -2.30 -20.34 -21.24
C PRO A 257 -3.77 -19.92 -21.23
N GLU A 258 -4.27 -19.34 -22.33
CA GLU A 258 -5.68 -18.96 -22.48
C GLU A 258 -6.58 -20.20 -22.51
N ALA A 259 -6.17 -21.26 -23.22
CA ALA A 259 -6.89 -22.54 -23.22
C ALA A 259 -6.87 -23.21 -21.84
N ALA A 260 -5.83 -22.98 -21.04
CA ALA A 260 -5.78 -23.42 -19.64
C ALA A 260 -6.76 -22.64 -18.76
N ALA A 261 -6.86 -21.31 -18.93
CA ALA A 261 -7.84 -20.48 -18.24
C ALA A 261 -9.29 -20.87 -18.59
N GLU A 262 -9.58 -21.10 -19.87
CA GLU A 262 -10.88 -21.61 -20.32
C GLU A 262 -11.22 -22.97 -19.72
N ALA A 263 -10.25 -23.88 -19.65
CA ALA A 263 -10.43 -25.19 -19.04
C ALA A 263 -10.73 -25.10 -17.53
N VAL A 264 -10.12 -24.14 -16.82
CA VAL A 264 -10.45 -23.84 -15.41
C VAL A 264 -11.87 -23.32 -15.29
N ALA A 265 -12.28 -22.35 -16.12
CA ALA A 265 -13.63 -21.80 -16.09
C ALA A 265 -14.70 -22.87 -16.37
N GLU A 266 -14.44 -23.76 -17.34
CA GLU A 266 -15.32 -24.87 -17.66
C GLU A 266 -15.43 -25.89 -16.51
N ALA A 267 -14.31 -26.28 -15.92
CA ALA A 267 -14.29 -27.21 -14.78
C ALA A 267 -14.98 -26.60 -13.55
N ALA A 268 -14.75 -25.30 -13.29
CA ALA A 268 -15.40 -24.58 -12.20
C ALA A 268 -16.92 -24.54 -12.38
N ARG A 269 -17.41 -24.27 -13.59
CA ARG A 269 -18.85 -24.27 -13.90
C ARG A 269 -19.52 -25.62 -13.65
N LYS A 270 -18.86 -26.72 -14.03
CA LYS A 270 -19.35 -28.09 -13.77
C LYS A 270 -19.41 -28.41 -12.28
N ALA A 271 -18.37 -28.01 -11.54
CA ALA A 271 -18.29 -28.25 -10.11
C ALA A 271 -19.35 -27.41 -9.34
N ALA A 272 -19.57 -26.15 -9.73
CA ALA A 272 -20.59 -25.30 -9.13
C ALA A 272 -22.00 -25.88 -9.37
N ALA A 273 -22.30 -26.31 -10.60
CA ALA A 273 -23.56 -26.96 -10.92
C ALA A 273 -23.77 -28.27 -10.12
N LEU A 274 -22.69 -28.99 -9.80
CA LEU A 274 -22.77 -30.19 -8.94
C LEU A 274 -23.06 -29.82 -7.48
N ALA A 275 -22.38 -28.81 -6.94
CA ALA A 275 -22.61 -28.34 -5.57
C ALA A 275 -24.05 -27.85 -5.35
N LEU A 276 -24.62 -27.15 -6.34
CA LEU A 276 -26.01 -26.70 -6.29
C LEU A 276 -27.00 -27.87 -6.24
N ARG A 277 -26.82 -28.89 -7.09
CA ARG A 277 -27.69 -30.09 -7.06
C ARG A 277 -27.60 -30.82 -5.72
N TRP A 278 -26.41 -30.92 -5.14
CA TRP A 278 -26.22 -31.51 -3.80
C TRP A 278 -26.96 -30.72 -2.72
N GLN A 279 -26.97 -29.40 -2.80
CA GLN A 279 -27.72 -28.56 -1.89
C GLN A 279 -29.24 -28.76 -2.04
N GLU A 280 -29.75 -28.79 -3.27
CA GLU A 280 -31.17 -29.03 -3.55
C GLU A 280 -31.64 -30.41 -3.04
N GLU A 281 -30.82 -31.45 -3.20
CA GLU A 281 -31.08 -32.79 -2.66
C GLU A 281 -31.12 -32.79 -1.12
N ALA A 282 -30.22 -32.06 -0.47
CA ALA A 282 -30.20 -31.94 0.99
C ALA A 282 -31.43 -31.19 1.52
N ASP A 283 -31.82 -30.10 0.86
CA ASP A 283 -32.96 -29.26 1.26
C ASP A 283 -34.31 -30.01 1.06
N THR A 284 -34.43 -30.79 -0.02
CA THR A 284 -35.62 -31.62 -0.28
C THR A 284 -35.73 -32.83 0.67
N GLY A 285 -34.60 -33.43 1.06
CA GLY A 285 -34.57 -34.54 2.03
C GLY A 285 -34.96 -34.15 3.46
N SER A 286 -34.87 -32.87 3.83
CA SER A 286 -35.32 -32.34 5.13
C SER A 286 -36.83 -32.04 5.23
N GLY A 287 -37.58 -32.11 4.12
CA GLY A 287 -39.00 -31.74 4.06
C GLY A 287 -40.01 -32.85 4.39
N ASP A 288 -39.65 -34.13 4.26
CA ASP A 288 -40.59 -35.27 4.37
C ASP A 288 -40.64 -35.94 5.77
N GLY A 289 -40.13 -35.27 6.80
CA GLY A 289 -40.04 -35.79 8.17
C GLY A 289 -41.20 -35.48 9.12
N THR A 290 -42.35 -35.00 8.64
CA THR A 290 -43.54 -34.76 9.51
C THR A 290 -44.82 -35.30 8.89
N THR A 291 -45.08 -36.59 9.10
CA THR A 291 -46.43 -37.16 9.35
C THR A 291 -46.28 -38.43 10.16
#